data_AF-A0A946VUP8-F1
#
_entry.id   AF-A0A946VUP8-F1
#
_cell.length_a   1.000
_cell.length_b   1.000
_cell.length_c   1.000
_cell.angle_alpha   90.00
_cell.angle_beta   90.00
_cell.angle_gamma   90.00
#
_symmetry.space_group_name_H-M   'P 1'
#
loop_
_entity.id
_entity.type
_entity.pdbx_description
1 polymer ?
#
loop_
_entity_poly.entity_id
_entity_poly.type
_entity_poly.pdbx_seq_one_letter_code
_entity_poly.pdbx_strand_id
1 'polypeptide(L)'
;MDKENPTQKPPGVNSSGQQTTALQRDAIEHYQRAVALHYDGQTAPQVTASGSGQLAEDIIALAREHGIPLYENAELSEMLALLD
;
A
#
# COMPACT_ATOMS: atom_id res chain seq x y z
N MET A 1 -27.23 2.61 -56.71
CA MET A 1 -26.23 3.63 -56.34
C MET A 1 -26.86 4.43 -55.20
N ASP A 2 -26.46 4.44 -53.94
CA ASP A 2 -25.24 4.10 -53.20
C ASP A 2 -25.64 3.82 -51.73
N LYS A 3 -25.29 2.65 -51.15
CA LYS A 3 -24.18 2.35 -50.22
C LYS A 3 -24.60 2.26 -48.73
N GLU A 4 -24.31 1.10 -48.14
CA GLU A 4 -24.36 0.77 -46.71
C GLU A 4 -23.28 1.52 -45.89
N ASN A 5 -23.57 1.86 -44.62
CA ASN A 5 -22.87 1.46 -43.37
C ASN A 5 -23.43 2.28 -42.14
N PRO A 6 -23.25 1.88 -40.86
CA PRO A 6 -24.33 1.30 -40.04
C PRO A 6 -24.45 1.85 -38.59
N THR A 7 -25.55 1.49 -37.91
CA THR A 7 -25.76 1.05 -36.51
C THR A 7 -24.61 1.24 -35.46
N GLN A 8 -24.77 1.77 -34.23
CA GLN A 8 -25.42 1.17 -33.02
C GLN A 8 -25.52 2.14 -31.79
N LYS A 9 -26.28 1.68 -30.79
CA LYS A 9 -27.07 2.32 -29.69
C LYS A 9 -26.30 2.75 -28.40
N PRO A 10 -26.81 3.70 -27.56
CA PRO A 10 -26.20 4.22 -26.31
C PRO A 10 -26.72 3.49 -25.03
N PRO A 11 -26.13 3.61 -23.81
CA PRO A 11 -26.32 4.79 -22.93
C PRO A 11 -25.19 5.09 -21.90
N GLY A 12 -25.23 6.30 -21.35
CA GLY A 12 -24.38 6.77 -20.24
C GLY A 12 -24.81 8.15 -19.74
N VAL A 13 -26.11 8.31 -19.51
CA VAL A 13 -26.84 9.43 -18.88
C VAL A 13 -26.32 9.69 -17.44
N ASN A 14 -26.11 10.89 -16.88
CA ASN A 14 -26.29 12.29 -17.27
C ASN A 14 -25.26 13.17 -16.56
N SER A 15 -24.78 14.21 -17.24
CA SER A 15 -24.15 15.38 -16.64
C SER A 15 -25.18 16.19 -15.84
N SER A 16 -24.78 16.69 -14.67
CA SER A 16 -25.50 17.62 -13.76
C SER A 16 -26.21 16.96 -12.57
N GLY A 17 -25.46 16.78 -11.48
CA GLY A 17 -25.99 16.38 -10.17
C GLY A 17 -24.85 15.96 -9.26
N GLN A 18 -24.23 16.94 -8.59
CA GLN A 18 -23.26 16.69 -7.53
C GLN A 18 -23.91 15.80 -6.45
N GLN A 19 -23.50 14.54 -6.35
CA GLN A 19 -23.60 13.77 -5.11
C GLN A 19 -22.51 12.68 -5.03
N THR A 20 -21.36 13.11 -4.51
CA THR A 20 -20.56 12.40 -3.50
C THR A 20 -20.59 10.87 -3.52
N THR A 21 -19.60 10.27 -4.18
CA THR A 21 -18.98 9.02 -3.71
C THR A 21 -17.50 9.32 -3.41
N ALA A 22 -17.31 10.18 -2.41
CA ALA A 22 -16.11 10.14 -1.58
C ALA A 22 -16.21 8.89 -0.69
N LEU A 23 -15.05 8.33 -0.29
CA LEU A 23 -14.85 7.18 0.62
C LEU A 23 -14.66 5.77 -0.02
N GLN A 24 -13.85 5.60 -1.07
CA GLN A 24 -13.32 4.24 -1.35
C GLN A 24 -11.90 4.16 -1.94
N ARG A 25 -11.15 5.25 -2.04
CA ARG A 25 -9.80 5.23 -2.67
C ARG A 25 -8.60 5.32 -1.73
N ASP A 26 -8.78 5.41 -0.40
CA ASP A 26 -7.66 5.73 0.52
C ASP A 26 -7.41 4.72 1.67
N ALA A 27 -8.00 3.51 1.69
CA ALA A 27 -7.94 2.64 2.88
C ALA A 27 -7.13 1.34 2.72
N ILE A 28 -6.20 1.28 1.77
CA ILE A 28 -5.04 0.38 1.88
C ILE A 28 -3.82 1.29 1.85
N GLU A 29 -3.39 1.74 3.03
CA GLU A 29 -2.09 2.39 3.17
C GLU A 29 -1.03 1.41 2.67
N HIS A 30 -0.56 1.63 1.43
CA HIS A 30 0.48 0.83 0.83
C HIS A 30 1.78 1.12 1.58
N TYR A 31 2.08 0.31 2.60
CA TYR A 31 3.40 0.30 3.20
C TYR A 31 4.40 -0.12 2.13
N GLN A 32 5.12 0.86 1.58
CA GLN A 32 6.10 0.60 0.53
C GLN A 32 7.23 -0.29 1.03
N ARG A 33 7.52 -0.23 2.34
CA ARG A 33 8.61 -0.98 2.97
C ARG A 33 8.37 -1.20 4.46
N ALA A 34 8.85 -2.34 4.96
CA ALA A 34 8.91 -2.64 6.38
C ALA A 34 10.25 -3.30 6.73
N VAL A 35 10.77 -2.98 7.92
CA VAL A 35 11.98 -3.59 8.47
C VAL A 35 11.72 -3.92 9.94
N ALA A 36 11.93 -5.18 10.31
CA ALA A 36 11.84 -5.64 11.69
C ALA A 36 13.22 -5.67 12.32
N LEU A 37 13.37 -5.01 13.45
CA LEU A 37 14.62 -4.93 14.21
C LEU A 37 14.51 -5.72 15.51
N HIS A 38 15.58 -6.41 15.88
CA HIS A 38 15.74 -7.01 17.20
C HIS A 38 16.92 -6.37 17.92
N TYR A 39 16.72 -6.03 19.20
CA TYR A 39 17.72 -5.39 20.04
C TYR A 39 17.62 -5.93 21.46
N ASP A 40 18.73 -6.51 21.95
CA ASP A 40 18.84 -7.11 23.29
C ASP A 40 19.32 -6.09 24.36
N GLY A 41 19.59 -4.85 23.97
CA GLY A 41 20.12 -3.81 24.85
C GLY A 41 21.64 -3.85 25.06
N GLN A 42 22.35 -4.84 24.51
CA GLN A 42 23.78 -5.05 24.71
C GLN A 42 24.57 -4.97 23.40
N THR A 43 24.06 -5.58 22.33
CA THR A 43 24.69 -5.65 21.01
C THR A 43 23.98 -4.73 20.02
N ALA A 44 24.66 -4.31 18.95
CA ALA A 44 24.04 -3.45 17.94
C ALA A 44 22.75 -4.09 17.38
N PRO A 45 21.66 -3.33 17.22
CA PRO A 45 20.39 -3.85 16.72
C PRO A 45 20.57 -4.54 15.37
N GLN A 46 19.88 -5.66 15.18
CA GLN A 46 19.97 -6.48 13.98
C GLN A 46 18.65 -6.47 13.21
N VAL A 47 18.73 -6.48 11.88
CA VAL A 47 17.58 -6.70 11.01
C VAL A 47 17.21 -8.18 11.07
N THR A 48 15.96 -8.47 11.39
CA THR A 48 15.42 -9.84 11.48
C THR A 48 14.47 -10.18 10.34
N ALA A 49 13.83 -9.17 9.76
CA ALA A 49 13.05 -9.29 8.53
C ALA A 49 13.06 -7.95 7.80
N SER A 50 12.99 -7.99 6.48
CA SER A 50 12.76 -6.81 5.64
C SER A 50 11.85 -7.19 4.47
N GLY A 51 11.07 -6.24 3.97
CA GLY A 51 10.15 -6.50 2.87
C GLY A 51 9.59 -5.23 2.26
N SER A 52 8.96 -5.37 1.09
CA SER A 52 8.31 -4.30 0.35
C SER A 52 6.94 -4.73 -0.16
N GLY A 53 6.06 -3.76 -0.42
CA GLY A 53 4.69 -4.01 -0.90
C GLY A 53 3.95 -5.01 -0.02
N GLN A 54 3.42 -6.08 -0.63
CA GLN A 54 2.63 -7.09 0.10
C GLN A 54 3.40 -7.73 1.27
N LEU A 55 4.71 -7.98 1.11
CA LEU A 55 5.52 -8.55 2.19
C LEU A 55 5.70 -7.55 3.35
N ALA A 56 5.78 -6.25 3.05
CA ALA A 56 5.81 -5.23 4.10
C ALA A 56 4.50 -5.19 4.88
N GLU A 57 3.37 -5.32 4.19
CA GLU A 57 2.05 -5.41 4.82
C GLU A 57 1.96 -6.63 5.75
N ASP A 58 2.41 -7.80 5.30
CA ASP A 58 2.41 -9.03 6.09
C ASP A 58 3.29 -8.90 7.35
N ILE A 59 4.48 -8.31 7.22
CA ILE A 59 5.39 -8.03 8.35
C ILE A 59 4.71 -7.13 9.38
N ILE A 60 4.04 -6.07 8.93
CA ILE A 60 3.35 -5.11 9.79
C ILE A 60 2.12 -5.76 10.45
N ALA A 61 1.36 -6.56 9.72
CA ALA A 61 0.21 -7.28 10.25
C ALA A 61 0.63 -8.22 11.38
N LEU A 62 1.71 -8.99 11.16
CA LEU A 62 2.27 -9.89 12.16
C LEU A 62 2.80 -9.13 13.38
N ALA A 63 3.48 -8.01 13.17
CA ALA A 63 3.93 -7.13 14.26
C ALA A 63 2.76 -6.64 15.11
N ARG A 64 1.63 -6.24 14.50
CA ARG A 64 0.41 -5.83 15.22
C ARG A 64 -0.19 -6.98 16.02
N GLU A 65 -0.28 -8.18 15.42
CA GLU A 65 -0.83 -9.37 16.08
C GLU A 65 -0.03 -9.74 17.34
N HIS A 66 1.29 -9.65 17.27
CA HIS A 66 2.18 -9.96 18.39
C HIS A 66 2.43 -8.77 19.33
N GLY A 67 1.83 -7.61 19.08
CA GLY A 67 2.03 -6.40 19.89
C GLY A 67 3.44 -5.83 19.81
N ILE A 68 4.15 -6.07 18.70
CA ILE A 68 5.46 -5.49 18.43
C ILE A 68 5.28 -3.99 18.12
N PRO A 69 6.05 -3.08 18.77
CA PRO A 69 5.98 -1.66 18.50
C PRO A 69 6.27 -1.32 17.04
N LEU A 70 5.40 -0.52 16.42
CA LEU A 70 5.56 -0.03 15.05
C LEU A 70 5.97 1.43 15.06
N TYR A 71 7.01 1.74 14.29
CA TYR A 71 7.50 3.10 14.09
C TYR A 71 7.51 3.39 12.59
N GLU A 72 6.76 4.41 12.19
CA GLU A 72 6.75 4.85 10.79
C GLU A 72 7.82 5.93 10.59
N ASN A 73 8.86 5.58 9.83
CA ASN A 73 9.88 6.52 9.40
C ASN A 73 10.40 6.10 8.03
N ALA A 74 10.00 6.83 6.98
CA ALA A 74 10.31 6.49 5.60
C ALA A 74 11.83 6.49 5.32
N GLU A 75 12.54 7.50 5.81
CA GLU A 75 13.99 7.67 5.60
C GLU A 75 14.79 6.55 6.27
N LEU A 76 14.51 6.26 7.54
CA LEU A 76 15.20 5.19 8.28
C LEU A 76 14.89 3.80 7.70
N SER A 77 13.64 3.56 7.33
CA SER A 77 13.22 2.27 6.77
C SER A 77 13.89 1.98 5.41
N GLU A 78 14.08 3.02 4.60
CA GLU A 78 14.79 2.91 3.33
C GLU A 78 16.29 2.63 3.54
N MET A 79 16.95 3.37 4.44
CA MET A 79 18.36 3.16 4.76
C MET A 79 18.64 1.77 5.33
N LEU A 80 17.82 1.31 6.27
CA LEU A 80 18.02 0.01 6.92
C LEU A 80 17.77 -1.16 5.98
N ALA A 81 16.89 -1.00 5.00
CA ALA A 81 16.62 -2.05 4.04
C ALA A 81 17.70 -2.21 2.96
N LEU A 82 18.75 -1.39 3.01
CA LEU A 82 19.98 -1.58 2.22
C LEU A 82 21.02 -2.45 2.94
N LEU A 83 20.78 -2.80 4.22
CA LEU A 83 21.72 -3.52 5.08
C LEU A 83 21.46 -5.04 5.15
N ASP A 84 20.70 -5.59 4.21
CA ASP A 84 20.45 -7.04 4.11
C ASP A 84 21.74 -7.85 3.91
#